data_AF-A0AA86NT87-F1
#
_entry.id   AF-A0AA86NT87-F1
#
_cell.length_a   1.000
_cell.length_b   1.000
_cell.length_c   1.000
_cell.angle_alpha   90.00
_cell.angle_beta   90.00
_cell.angle_gamma   90.00
#
_symmetry.space_group_name_H-M   'P 1'
#
loop_
_entity.id
_entity.type
_entity.pdbx_description
1 polymer ?
#
loop_
_entity_poly.entity_id
_entity_poly.type
_entity_poly.pdbx_seq_one_letter_code
_entity_poly.pdbx_strand_id
1 'polypeptide(L)'
;MSNLQPFFLLTHYNCYQAVISALTSPENPEIFKSANKFSGGHAPNNLCGAIYALVQQFPNIQEELINKFREKTGGTTCKELKWGEIGCSELVDVAIGLVQ
;
A
#
# COMPACT_ATOMS: atom_id res chain seq x y z
N MET A 1 12.48 21.41 -5.49
CA MET A 1 11.34 21.87 -4.68
C MET A 1 10.57 20.64 -4.26
N SER A 2 10.90 20.14 -3.07
CA SER A 2 10.36 18.92 -2.48
C SER A 2 8.95 19.18 -1.97
N ASN A 3 7.95 18.92 -2.81
CA ASN A 3 6.55 18.89 -2.40
C ASN A 3 6.25 17.59 -1.64
N LEU A 4 6.78 17.48 -0.42
CA LEU A 4 6.21 16.58 0.56
C LEU A 4 5.00 17.31 1.15
N GLN A 5 3.84 17.10 0.54
CA GLN A 5 2.58 17.60 1.07
C GLN A 5 2.26 16.93 2.42
N PRO A 6 1.49 17.62 3.28
CA PRO A 6 1.56 17.41 4.72
C PRO A 6 0.97 16.05 5.10
N PHE A 7 1.65 15.39 6.02
CA PHE A 7 1.29 14.20 6.80
C PHE A 7 -0.19 14.13 7.27
N PHE A 8 -0.94 15.23 7.20
CA PHE A 8 -2.33 15.39 7.64
C PHE A 8 -3.38 14.66 6.77
N LEU A 9 -3.12 14.38 5.49
CA LEU A 9 -4.05 13.59 4.65
C LEU A 9 -3.97 12.07 4.90
N LEU A 10 -2.90 11.60 5.53
CA LEU A 10 -2.64 10.17 5.76
C LEU A 10 -3.46 9.58 6.92
N THR A 11 -3.97 10.39 7.85
CA THR A 11 -4.73 9.91 9.02
C THR A 11 -6.09 9.30 8.67
N HIS A 12 -6.61 9.59 7.48
CA HIS A 12 -7.90 9.07 6.98
C HIS A 12 -7.75 8.08 5.81
N TYR A 13 -6.53 7.83 5.33
CA TYR A 13 -6.29 6.91 4.22
C TYR A 13 -6.11 5.48 4.71
N ASN A 14 -6.70 4.53 3.99
CA ASN A 14 -6.31 3.14 4.12
C ASN A 14 -4.95 2.89 3.45
N CYS A 15 -4.37 1.71 3.69
CA CYS A 15 -3.04 1.36 3.19
C CYS A 15 -2.90 1.44 1.65
N TYR A 16 -3.95 1.15 0.89
CA TYR A 16 -3.94 1.32 -0.57
C TYR A 16 -3.88 2.81 -0.96
N GLN A 17 -4.76 3.62 -0.36
CA GLN A 17 -4.86 5.05 -0.61
C GLN A 17 -3.54 5.78 -0.29
N ALA A 18 -2.89 5.42 0.82
CA ALA A 18 -1.61 5.98 1.21
C ALA A 18 -0.51 5.73 0.16
N VAL A 19 -0.42 4.49 -0.36
CA VAL A 19 0.56 4.16 -1.41
C VAL A 19 0.27 4.89 -2.72
N ILE A 20 -0.99 4.92 -3.18
CA ILE A 20 -1.35 5.64 -4.41
C ILE A 20 -1.06 7.14 -4.28
N SER A 21 -1.39 7.73 -3.13
CA SER A 21 -1.09 9.13 -2.84
C SER A 21 0.42 9.41 -2.90
N ALA A 22 1.25 8.51 -2.37
CA ALA A 22 2.70 8.67 -2.36
C ALA A 22 3.34 8.49 -3.74
N LEU A 23 2.80 7.58 -4.57
CA LEU A 23 3.34 7.30 -5.90
C LEU A 23 2.87 8.29 -6.98
N THR A 24 1.74 8.95 -6.78
CA THR A 24 1.12 9.81 -7.79
C THR A 24 0.95 11.24 -7.29
N SER A 25 -0.23 11.58 -6.79
CA SER A 25 -0.55 12.83 -6.10
C SER A 25 -1.73 12.58 -5.14
N PRO A 26 -1.84 13.30 -4.01
CA PRO A 26 -3.03 13.28 -3.16
C PRO A 26 -4.34 13.66 -3.87
N GLU A 27 -4.28 14.34 -5.02
CA GLU A 27 -5.48 14.69 -5.82
C GLU A 27 -5.92 13.56 -6.76
N ASN A 28 -5.23 12.42 -6.79
CA ASN A 28 -5.57 11.32 -7.68
C ASN A 28 -6.99 10.80 -7.39
N PRO A 29 -7.93 10.85 -8.38
CA PRO A 29 -9.32 10.46 -8.16
C PRO A 29 -9.48 8.98 -7.75
N GLU A 30 -8.51 8.12 -8.06
CA GLU A 30 -8.52 6.71 -7.64
C GLU A 30 -8.41 6.54 -6.13
N ILE A 31 -7.80 7.50 -5.43
CA ILE A 31 -7.73 7.49 -3.95
C ILE A 31 -9.15 7.51 -3.37
N PHE A 32 -10.04 8.36 -3.87
CA PHE A 32 -11.40 8.45 -3.35
C PHE A 32 -12.30 7.29 -3.79
N LYS A 33 -12.14 6.79 -5.02
CA LYS A 33 -12.93 5.66 -5.55
C LYS A 33 -12.59 4.32 -4.90
N SER A 34 -11.39 4.19 -4.34
CA SER A 34 -10.89 2.99 -3.68
C SER A 34 -11.18 2.97 -2.16
N ALA A 35 -11.76 4.05 -1.63
CA ALA A 35 -12.24 4.08 -0.24
C ALA A 35 -13.15 2.88 0.03
N ASN A 36 -12.94 2.22 1.17
CA ASN A 36 -13.57 0.97 1.62
C ASN A 36 -13.20 -0.30 0.82
N LYS A 37 -12.98 -0.25 -0.50
CA LYS A 37 -12.75 -1.43 -1.35
C LYS A 37 -11.50 -2.23 -0.99
N PHE A 38 -10.41 -1.55 -0.64
CA PHE A 38 -9.10 -2.19 -0.42
C PHE A 38 -8.61 -2.06 1.04
N SER A 39 -9.52 -1.77 1.95
CA SER A 39 -9.24 -1.69 3.39
C SER A 39 -9.31 -3.07 4.04
N GLY A 40 -8.60 -3.29 5.15
CA GLY A 40 -8.82 -4.46 6.03
C GLY A 40 -8.57 -5.85 5.41
N GLY A 41 -7.90 -5.94 4.25
CA GLY A 41 -7.69 -7.20 3.53
C GLY A 41 -8.76 -7.52 2.49
N HIS A 42 -9.59 -6.56 2.08
CA HIS A 42 -10.60 -6.74 1.03
C HIS A 42 -10.05 -6.58 -0.40
N ALA A 43 -8.74 -6.35 -0.56
CA ALA A 43 -8.13 -6.41 -1.89
C ALA A 43 -8.26 -7.83 -2.47
N PRO A 44 -8.27 -7.98 -3.80
CA PRO A 44 -8.26 -9.29 -4.45
C PRO A 44 -7.21 -10.23 -3.86
N ASN A 45 -7.58 -11.50 -3.72
CA ASN A 45 -6.78 -12.55 -3.07
C ASN A 45 -6.42 -12.26 -1.59
N ASN A 46 -7.17 -11.36 -0.95
CA ASN A 46 -6.95 -10.89 0.42
C ASN A 46 -5.59 -10.17 0.64
N LEU A 47 -4.99 -9.66 -0.43
CA LEU A 47 -3.70 -8.97 -0.35
C LEU A 47 -3.78 -7.74 0.58
N CYS A 48 -2.65 -7.39 1.17
CA CYS A 48 -2.51 -6.12 1.85
C CYS A 48 -2.72 -4.98 0.83
N GLY A 49 -3.53 -3.99 1.21
CA GLY A 49 -3.83 -2.85 0.34
C GLY A 49 -2.59 -2.10 -0.12
N ALA A 50 -1.52 -2.05 0.70
CA ALA A 50 -0.26 -1.42 0.35
C ALA A 50 0.43 -2.10 -0.84
N ILE A 51 0.65 -3.42 -0.78
CA ILE A 51 1.27 -4.16 -1.90
C ILE A 51 0.33 -4.24 -3.10
N TYR A 52 -0.98 -4.34 -2.87
CA TYR A 52 -1.96 -4.35 -3.95
C TYR A 52 -1.94 -3.05 -4.78
N ALA A 53 -1.78 -1.90 -4.13
CA ALA A 53 -1.60 -0.62 -4.83
C ALA A 53 -0.36 -0.63 -5.73
N LEU A 54 0.76 -1.15 -5.22
CA LEU A 54 2.02 -1.22 -5.94
C LEU A 54 1.90 -2.07 -7.22
N VAL A 55 1.36 -3.28 -7.12
CA VAL A 55 1.25 -4.19 -8.28
C VAL A 55 0.28 -3.67 -9.34
N GLN A 56 -0.69 -2.83 -8.97
CA GLN A 56 -1.53 -2.13 -9.95
C GLN A 56 -0.75 -1.03 -10.69
N GLN A 57 0.13 -0.30 -10.01
CA GLN A 57 0.95 0.74 -10.64
C GLN A 57 2.08 0.16 -11.49
N PHE A 58 2.59 -1.02 -11.15
CA PHE A 58 3.72 -1.66 -11.80
C PHE A 58 3.39 -3.07 -12.31
N PRO A 59 2.51 -3.20 -13.33
CA PRO A 59 2.01 -4.50 -13.80
C PRO A 59 3.09 -5.41 -14.41
N ASN A 60 4.23 -4.86 -14.83
CA ASN A 60 5.31 -5.65 -15.43
C ASN A 60 6.19 -6.37 -14.42
N ILE A 61 6.11 -6.02 -13.13
CA ILE A 61 6.98 -6.55 -12.06
C ILE A 61 6.19 -7.01 -10.83
N GLN A 62 4.91 -7.38 -11.00
CA GLN A 62 4.02 -7.70 -9.88
C GLN A 62 4.56 -8.81 -8.98
N GLU A 63 5.01 -9.91 -9.58
CA GLU A 63 5.51 -11.07 -8.84
C GLU A 63 6.77 -10.73 -8.03
N GLU A 64 7.69 -9.96 -8.62
CA GLU A 64 8.89 -9.49 -7.95
C GLU A 64 8.54 -8.61 -6.74
N LEU A 65 7.60 -7.67 -6.90
CA LEU A 65 7.16 -6.79 -5.81
C LEU A 65 6.50 -7.58 -4.68
N ILE A 66 5.63 -8.55 -5.00
CA ILE A 66 4.98 -9.41 -4.00
C ILE A 66 6.02 -10.23 -3.23
N ASN A 67 7.01 -10.80 -3.94
CA ASN A 67 8.06 -11.60 -3.31
C ASN A 67 8.94 -10.75 -2.38
N LYS A 68 9.43 -9.60 -2.85
CA LYS A 68 10.21 -8.66 -2.03
C LYS A 68 9.43 -8.17 -0.80
N PHE A 69 8.14 -7.91 -0.98
CA PHE A 69 7.27 -7.50 0.13
C PHE A 69 7.13 -8.62 1.16
N ARG A 70 6.89 -9.86 0.71
CA ARG A 70 6.82 -11.05 1.57
C ARG A 70 8.11 -11.28 2.34
N GLU A 71 9.26 -11.17 1.69
CA GLU A 71 10.58 -11.33 2.31
C GLU A 71 10.80 -10.33 3.45
N LYS A 72 10.36 -9.08 3.29
CA LYS A 72 10.52 -8.02 4.30
C LYS A 72 9.52 -8.08 5.45
N THR A 73 8.32 -8.56 5.20
CA THR A 73 7.19 -8.45 6.15
C THR A 73 6.73 -9.80 6.72
N GLY A 74 7.21 -10.91 6.15
CA GLY A 74 6.80 -12.27 6.52
C GLY A 74 5.43 -12.69 5.98
N GLY A 75 4.73 -11.84 5.22
CA GLY A 75 3.40 -12.12 4.70
C GLY A 75 2.99 -11.21 3.55
N THR A 76 1.82 -11.44 2.98
CA THR A 76 1.30 -10.65 1.84
C THR A 76 -0.16 -10.25 2.02
N THR A 77 -0.89 -10.95 2.87
CA THR A 77 -2.29 -10.68 3.19
C THR A 77 -2.41 -9.97 4.52
N CYS A 78 -3.45 -9.15 4.72
CA CYS A 78 -3.67 -8.52 6.02
C CYS A 78 -3.83 -9.55 7.15
N LYS A 79 -4.31 -10.77 6.86
CA LYS A 79 -4.38 -11.83 7.85
C LYS A 79 -2.99 -12.34 8.23
N GLU A 80 -2.12 -12.67 7.28
CA GLU A 80 -0.73 -13.09 7.62
C GLU A 80 0.00 -12.01 8.43
N LEU A 81 -0.20 -10.74 8.06
CA LEU A 81 0.51 -9.59 8.64
C LEU A 81 -0.03 -9.16 10.00
N LYS A 82 -1.36 -9.26 10.24
CA LYS A 82 -1.98 -8.95 11.54
C LYS A 82 -1.62 -9.95 12.65
N TRP A 83 -1.11 -11.12 12.28
CA TRP A 83 -0.54 -12.07 13.25
C TRP A 83 0.91 -11.73 13.59
N GLY A 84 1.51 -10.74 12.91
CA GLY A 84 2.77 -10.11 13.28
C GLY A 84 2.56 -8.79 14.04
N GLU A 85 3.68 -8.19 14.46
CA GLU A 85 3.71 -6.92 15.21
C GLU A 85 3.68 -5.67 14.31
N ILE A 86 3.66 -5.85 12.98
CA ILE A 86 3.83 -4.77 11.99
C ILE A 86 2.51 -4.04 11.73
N GLY A 87 2.50 -2.73 11.95
CA GLY A 87 1.35 -1.86 11.72
C GLY A 87 1.08 -1.54 10.25
N CYS A 88 -0.15 -1.13 9.92
CA CYS A 88 -0.51 -0.74 8.55
C CYS A 88 0.36 0.39 7.97
N SER A 89 0.80 1.33 8.80
CA SER A 89 1.70 2.42 8.38
C SER A 89 3.08 1.89 7.96
N GLU A 90 3.64 0.98 8.74
CA GLU A 90 4.94 0.36 8.43
C GLU A 90 4.86 -0.47 7.13
N LEU A 91 3.74 -1.15 6.89
CA LEU A 91 3.51 -1.87 5.63
C LEU A 91 3.45 -0.94 4.42
N VAL A 92 2.94 0.29 4.60
CA VAL A 92 2.93 1.31 3.55
C VAL A 92 4.36 1.77 3.26
N ASP A 93 5.16 2.05 4.28
CA ASP A 93 6.56 2.46 4.14
C ASP A 93 7.38 1.37 3.42
N VAL A 94 7.20 0.11 3.84
CA VAL A 94 7.87 -1.03 3.17
C VAL A 94 7.46 -1.11 1.70
N ALA A 95 6.18 -0.97 1.37
CA ALA A 95 5.72 -1.06 -0.01
C ALA A 95 6.30 0.06 -0.88
N ILE A 96 6.27 1.31 -0.41
CA ILE A 96 6.81 2.47 -1.14
C ILE A 96 8.31 2.30 -1.37
N GLY A 97 9.05 1.82 -0.35
CA GLY A 97 10.50 1.59 -0.45
C GLY A 97 10.92 0.48 -1.43
N LEU A 98 10.00 -0.28 -2.03
CA LEU A 98 10.34 -1.27 -3.06
C LEU A 98 10.54 -0.66 -4.45
N VAL A 99 10.08 0.57 -4.68
CA VAL A 99 10.06 1.23 -6.00
C VAL A 99 10.72 2.61 -5.99
N GLN A 100 11.45 2.94 -4.92
CA GLN A 100 12.27 4.14 -4.79
C GLN A 100 13.75 3.84 -5.00
#